data_AF-A0A1J0WLU9-F1
#
_entry.id   AF-A0A1J0WLU9-F1
#
_cell.length_a   1.000
_cell.length_b   1.000
_cell.length_c   1.000
_cell.angle_alpha   90.00
_cell.angle_beta   90.00
_cell.angle_gamma   90.00
#
_symmetry.space_group_name_H-M   'P 1'
#
loop_
_entity.id
_entity.type
_entity.pdbx_description
1 polymer ?
#
loop_
_entity_poly.entity_id
_entity_poly.type
_entity_poly.pdbx_seq_one_letter_code
_entity_poly.pdbx_strand_id
1 'polypeptide(L)'
;MLKHRGFPGRLPGTDFQFTIRRPNPRGVTPLTRRERRSDRKPADRRADAAFMKALWECFGPEPFERGNLDAGRLSWLFGREVVPATDPFDPADYEAMLVIDERIARASFPEAFED
;
A
#
# COMPACT_ATOMS: atom_id res chain seq x y z
N MET A 1 11.32 -9.62 6.27
CA MET A 1 10.32 -8.53 6.37
C MET A 1 10.99 -7.27 6.86
N LEU A 2 11.40 -6.42 5.91
CA LEU A 2 11.92 -5.08 6.17
C LEU A 2 10.90 -4.23 6.95
N LYS A 3 11.37 -3.37 7.86
CA LYS A 3 10.54 -2.35 8.53
C LYS A 3 10.88 -0.98 7.95
N HIS A 4 9.93 -0.37 7.26
CA HIS A 4 10.11 0.93 6.64
C HIS A 4 10.22 2.02 7.70
N ARG A 5 11.39 2.67 7.78
CA ARG A 5 11.64 3.77 8.71
C ARG A 5 10.88 5.02 8.21
N GLY A 6 10.19 5.70 9.11
CA GLY A 6 9.41 6.91 8.78
C GLY A 6 8.01 6.62 8.23
N PHE A 7 7.73 5.39 7.80
CA PHE A 7 6.39 5.02 7.36
C PHE A 7 5.40 4.97 8.54
N PRO A 8 4.25 5.65 8.46
CA PRO A 8 3.28 5.68 9.55
C PRO A 8 2.70 4.29 9.83
N GLY A 9 2.59 3.93 11.11
CA GLY A 9 2.08 2.60 11.49
C GLY A 9 0.58 2.41 11.24
N ARG A 10 -0.19 3.51 11.23
CA ARG A 10 -1.65 3.54 11.10
C ARG A 10 -2.14 4.92 10.68
N LEU A 11 -3.40 5.02 10.25
CA LEU A 11 -4.09 6.30 10.11
C LEU A 11 -4.36 6.92 11.51
N PRO A 12 -3.91 8.15 11.80
CA PRO A 12 -4.10 8.80 13.10
C PRO A 12 -5.57 8.84 13.54
N GLY A 13 -5.81 8.62 14.83
CA GLY A 13 -7.16 8.64 15.40
C GLY A 13 -8.06 7.45 15.02
N THR A 14 -7.52 6.42 14.35
CA THR A 14 -8.29 5.25 13.93
C THR A 14 -7.55 3.93 14.21
N ASP A 15 -8.25 2.81 13.96
CA ASP A 15 -7.67 1.46 14.02
C ASP A 15 -7.14 0.97 12.67
N PHE A 16 -7.22 1.76 11.61
CA PHE A 16 -6.70 1.39 10.29
C PHE A 16 -5.17 1.28 10.32
N GLN A 17 -4.66 0.06 10.46
CA GLN A 17 -3.23 -0.23 10.43
C GLN A 17 -2.69 -0.13 9.00
N PHE A 18 -1.50 0.41 8.88
CA PHE A 18 -0.77 0.55 7.63
C PHE A 18 0.44 -0.37 7.56
N THR A 19 0.92 -0.85 8.71
CA THR A 19 2.02 -1.80 8.79
C THR A 19 1.71 -2.93 9.78
N ILE A 20 2.37 -4.07 9.58
CA ILE A 20 2.33 -5.20 10.52
C ILE A 20 3.57 -5.20 11.42
N ARG A 21 3.37 -5.58 12.69
CA ARG A 21 4.45 -5.55 13.70
C ARG A 21 5.35 -6.79 13.66
N ARG A 22 4.81 -7.91 13.16
CA ARG A 22 5.46 -9.22 13.08
C ARG A 22 5.05 -9.95 11.80
N PRO A 23 5.91 -10.84 11.25
CA PRO A 23 5.51 -11.73 10.17
C PRO A 23 4.32 -12.61 10.54
N ASN A 24 3.54 -13.00 9.53
CA ASN A 24 2.42 -13.91 9.73
C ASN A 24 2.95 -15.36 9.91
N PRO A 25 2.66 -16.04 11.03
CA PRO A 25 3.13 -17.41 11.27
C PRO A 25 2.56 -18.43 10.29
N ARG A 26 1.49 -18.09 9.55
CA ARG A 26 0.89 -18.94 8.52
C ARG A 26 1.40 -18.64 7.11
N GLY A 27 2.49 -17.88 6.98
CA GLY A 27 3.04 -17.43 5.71
C GLY A 27 2.53 -16.04 5.30
N VAL A 28 3.22 -15.42 4.35
CA VAL A 28 2.92 -14.06 3.89
C VAL A 28 1.54 -14.04 3.24
N THR A 29 0.68 -13.10 3.64
CA THR A 29 -0.63 -12.93 3.00
C THR A 29 -0.44 -12.46 1.56
N PRO A 30 -0.91 -13.19 0.53
CA PRO A 30 -0.72 -12.78 -0.86
C PRO A 30 -1.38 -11.43 -1.16
N LEU A 31 -0.72 -10.58 -1.95
CA LEU A 31 -1.34 -9.39 -2.52
C LEU A 31 -2.38 -9.79 -3.57
N THR A 32 -3.56 -9.18 -3.49
CA THR A 32 -4.67 -9.43 -4.40
C THR A 32 -5.20 -8.10 -4.90
N ARG A 33 -5.55 -8.01 -6.20
CA ARG A 33 -6.22 -6.83 -6.72
C ARG A 33 -7.65 -6.80 -6.21
N ARG A 34 -8.06 -5.68 -5.60
CA ARG A 34 -9.44 -5.48 -5.12
C ARG A 34 -10.21 -4.46 -5.94
N GLU A 35 -11.49 -4.70 -6.15
CA GLU A 35 -12.40 -3.78 -6.84
C GLU A 35 -12.92 -2.69 -5.89
N ARG A 36 -12.70 -1.42 -6.24
CA ARG A 36 -13.29 -0.27 -5.53
C ARG A 36 -14.62 0.12 -6.17
N ARG A 37 -15.71 -0.42 -5.62
CA ARG A 37 -17.10 -0.06 -6.00
C ARG A 37 -17.57 1.20 -5.27
N SER A 38 -18.63 1.81 -5.77
CA SER A 38 -19.14 3.11 -5.29
C SER A 38 -19.72 3.09 -3.87
N ASP A 39 -20.10 1.91 -3.37
CA ASP A 39 -20.66 1.66 -2.04
C ASP A 39 -19.61 1.55 -0.92
N ARG A 40 -18.33 1.72 -1.26
CA ARG A 40 -17.23 1.73 -0.28
C ARG A 40 -17.50 2.76 0.83
N LYS A 41 -17.41 2.29 2.08
CA LYS A 41 -17.59 3.15 3.26
C LYS A 41 -16.66 4.36 3.20
N PRO A 42 -17.13 5.57 3.54
CA PRO A 42 -16.29 6.77 3.54
C PRO A 42 -15.00 6.63 4.35
N ALA A 43 -15.05 5.92 5.48
CA ALA A 43 -13.87 5.67 6.33
C ALA A 43 -12.81 4.82 5.62
N ASP A 44 -13.21 3.78 4.89
CA ASP A 44 -12.28 2.95 4.11
C ASP A 44 -11.64 3.75 2.96
N ARG A 45 -12.42 4.60 2.28
CA ARG A 45 -11.90 5.47 1.21
C ARG A 45 -10.84 6.45 1.74
N ARG A 46 -11.08 7.06 2.91
CA ARG A 46 -10.09 7.92 3.58
C ARG A 46 -8.83 7.15 3.97
N ALA A 47 -8.96 5.91 4.43
CA ALA A 47 -7.82 5.07 4.76
C ALA A 47 -6.99 4.72 3.52
N ASP A 48 -7.61 4.43 2.39
CA ASP A 48 -6.90 4.17 1.13
C ASP A 48 -6.13 5.42 0.66
N ALA A 49 -6.76 6.60 0.69
CA ALA A 49 -6.14 7.86 0.30
C ALA A 49 -4.94 8.21 1.20
N ALA A 50 -5.10 8.12 2.52
CA ALA A 50 -4.02 8.37 3.46
C ALA A 50 -2.88 7.34 3.36
N PHE A 51 -3.21 6.08 3.06
CA PHE A 51 -2.19 5.05 2.81
C PHE A 51 -1.40 5.37 1.53
N MET A 52 -2.08 5.83 0.46
CA MET A 52 -1.43 6.29 -0.76
C MET A 52 -0.52 7.51 -0.50
N LYS A 53 -0.96 8.50 0.28
CA LYS A 53 -0.13 9.64 0.69
C LYS A 53 1.13 9.17 1.41
N ALA A 54 0.99 8.27 2.38
CA ALA A 54 2.12 7.71 3.10
C ALA A 54 3.11 6.93 2.20
N LEU A 55 2.61 6.19 1.20
CA LEU A 55 3.46 5.52 0.20
C LEU A 55 4.23 6.55 -0.63
N TRP A 56 3.56 7.59 -1.11
CA TRP A 56 4.19 8.64 -1.91
C TRP A 56 5.24 9.42 -1.13
N GLU A 57 4.93 9.87 0.09
CA GLU A 57 5.88 10.58 0.95
C GLU A 57 7.12 9.74 1.31
N CYS A 58 6.96 8.43 1.44
CA CYS A 58 8.04 7.54 1.87
C CYS A 58 8.91 7.03 0.71
N PHE A 59 8.31 6.76 -0.45
CA PHE A 59 8.98 6.06 -1.55
C PHE A 59 9.01 6.88 -2.86
N GLY A 60 8.09 7.82 -3.04
CA GLY A 60 7.97 8.57 -4.28
C GLY A 60 7.77 7.66 -5.51
N PRO A 61 8.38 7.96 -6.67
CA PRO A 61 8.27 7.13 -7.85
C PRO A 61 9.23 5.93 -7.87
N GLU A 62 10.10 5.80 -6.86
CA GLU A 62 11.14 4.76 -6.85
C GLU A 62 10.59 3.39 -6.45
N PRO A 63 11.16 2.28 -6.96
CA PRO A 63 10.82 0.94 -6.48
C PRO A 63 11.13 0.76 -4.99
N PHE A 64 10.27 0.03 -4.29
CA PHE A 64 10.42 -0.28 -2.86
C PHE A 64 10.04 -1.73 -2.56
N GLU A 65 10.69 -2.31 -1.54
CA GLU A 65 10.29 -3.61 -0.99
C GLU A 65 8.94 -3.51 -0.30
N ARG A 66 8.07 -4.50 -0.49
CA ARG A 66 6.82 -4.61 0.24
C ARG A 66 7.02 -4.53 1.76
N GLY A 67 8.03 -5.21 2.31
CA GLY A 67 8.40 -5.13 3.72
C GLY A 67 7.23 -5.39 4.67
N ASN A 68 7.09 -4.51 5.67
CA ASN A 68 6.07 -4.62 6.72
C ASN A 68 4.75 -3.91 6.38
N LEU A 69 4.52 -3.51 5.14
CA LEU A 69 3.25 -2.88 4.74
C LEU A 69 2.08 -3.84 4.91
N ASP A 70 0.95 -3.31 5.41
CA ASP A 70 -0.26 -4.10 5.62
C ASP A 70 -0.81 -4.60 4.28
N ALA A 71 -0.85 -5.92 4.10
CA ALA A 71 -1.31 -6.56 2.86
C ALA A 71 -2.77 -6.21 2.56
N GLY A 72 -3.60 -6.02 3.60
CA GLY A 72 -5.01 -5.70 3.47
C GLY A 72 -5.25 -4.30 2.89
N ARG A 73 -4.46 -3.31 3.30
CA ARG A 73 -4.44 -1.96 2.71
C ARG A 73 -3.78 -1.96 1.33
N LEU A 74 -2.62 -2.56 1.19
CA LEU A 74 -1.87 -2.59 -0.06
C LEU A 74 -2.65 -3.26 -1.20
N SER A 75 -3.42 -4.30 -0.91
CA SER A 75 -4.32 -4.97 -1.87
C SER A 75 -5.41 -4.06 -2.47
N TRP A 76 -5.77 -2.94 -1.81
CA TRP A 76 -6.71 -1.97 -2.40
C TRP A 76 -6.06 -1.12 -3.50
N LEU A 77 -4.74 -0.90 -3.42
CA LEU A 77 -3.97 -0.13 -4.40
C LEU A 77 -3.30 -1.01 -5.46
N PHE A 78 -3.06 -2.28 -5.12
CA PHE A 78 -2.30 -3.22 -5.94
C PHE A 78 -2.98 -3.53 -7.29
N GLY A 79 -2.18 -3.54 -8.35
CA GLY A 79 -2.63 -3.75 -9.73
C GLY A 79 -3.29 -2.52 -10.37
N ARG A 80 -3.20 -1.35 -9.71
CA ARG A 80 -3.64 -0.06 -10.26
C ARG A 80 -2.62 1.04 -9.96
N GLU A 81 -2.58 1.53 -8.72
CA GLU A 81 -1.67 2.61 -8.31
C GLU A 81 -0.32 2.05 -7.87
N VAL A 82 -0.32 0.85 -7.29
CA VAL A 82 0.90 0.13 -6.95
C VAL A 82 0.98 -1.13 -7.80
N VAL A 83 2.09 -1.34 -8.48
CA VAL A 83 2.29 -2.45 -9.41
C VAL A 83 3.60 -3.19 -9.10
N PRO A 84 3.77 -4.43 -9.57
CA PRO A 84 5.07 -5.11 -9.52
C PRO A 84 6.17 -4.27 -10.17
N ALA A 85 7.32 -4.17 -9.51
CA ALA A 85 8.54 -3.59 -10.07
C ALA A 85 9.47 -4.64 -10.70
N THR A 86 9.10 -5.92 -10.63
CA THR A 86 9.89 -7.06 -11.11
C THR A 86 9.00 -8.05 -11.88
N ASP A 87 9.60 -8.81 -12.79
CA ASP A 87 8.98 -9.93 -13.51
C ASP A 87 10.01 -11.08 -13.59
N PRO A 88 9.79 -12.23 -12.93
CA PRO A 88 8.57 -12.63 -12.21
C PRO A 88 8.34 -11.88 -10.90
N PHE A 89 7.06 -11.80 -10.48
CA PHE A 89 6.63 -11.20 -9.21
C PHE A 89 5.93 -12.23 -8.30
N ASP A 90 6.39 -12.33 -7.04
CA ASP A 90 5.72 -13.14 -6.02
C ASP A 90 4.81 -12.28 -5.11
N PRO A 91 3.47 -12.40 -5.21
CA PRO A 91 2.55 -11.66 -4.35
C PRO A 91 2.60 -12.10 -2.88
N ALA A 92 3.20 -13.24 -2.57
CA ALA A 92 3.33 -13.83 -1.25
C ALA A 92 4.77 -13.76 -0.71
N ASP A 93 5.54 -12.75 -1.11
CA ASP A 93 6.86 -12.46 -0.57
C ASP A 93 6.89 -11.10 0.14
N TYR A 94 7.66 -10.99 1.23
CA TYR A 94 7.96 -9.74 1.92
C TYR A 94 9.03 -8.91 1.21
N GLU A 95 9.89 -9.55 0.41
CA GLU A 95 10.95 -8.91 -0.38
C GLU A 95 10.47 -8.55 -1.80
N ALA A 96 9.20 -8.84 -2.11
CA ALA A 96 8.57 -8.47 -3.37
C ALA A 96 8.72 -6.96 -3.65
N MET A 97 9.29 -6.63 -4.80
CA MET A 97 9.51 -5.25 -5.23
C MET A 97 8.27 -4.67 -5.90
N LEU A 98 7.86 -3.49 -5.45
CA LEU A 98 6.71 -2.75 -5.91
C LEU A 98 7.13 -1.35 -6.36
N VAL A 99 6.33 -0.73 -7.21
CA VAL A 99 6.51 0.67 -7.63
C VAL A 99 5.14 1.34 -7.76
N ILE A 100 5.10 2.66 -7.55
CA ILE A 100 3.89 3.46 -7.75
C ILE A 100 3.80 3.84 -9.23
N ASP A 101 2.69 3.51 -9.89
CA ASP A 101 2.32 4.15 -11.16
C ASP A 101 1.81 5.55 -10.82
N GLU A 102 2.72 6.53 -10.83
CA GLU A 102 2.46 7.90 -10.42
C GLU A 102 1.27 8.51 -11.18
N ARG A 103 1.16 8.23 -12.48
CA ARG A 103 0.08 8.77 -13.31
C ARG A 103 -1.27 8.25 -12.84
N ILE A 104 -1.39 6.95 -12.58
CA ILE A 104 -2.63 6.35 -12.09
C ILE A 104 -2.90 6.74 -10.64
N ALA A 105 -1.87 6.86 -9.81
CA ALA A 105 -1.98 7.27 -8.42
C ALA A 105 -2.47 8.72 -8.28
N ARG A 106 -1.94 9.67 -9.06
CA ARG A 106 -2.39 11.08 -9.08
C ARG A 106 -3.82 11.23 -9.58
N ALA A 107 -4.22 10.48 -10.60
CA ALA A 107 -5.61 10.44 -11.05
C ALA A 107 -6.52 9.75 -10.01
N SER A 108 -5.97 8.75 -9.32
CA SER A 108 -6.52 7.97 -8.21
C SER A 108 -7.00 8.79 -7.02
N PHE A 109 -6.03 9.54 -6.51
CA PHE A 109 -5.99 10.15 -5.19
C PHE A 109 -5.25 11.49 -5.30
N PRO A 110 -5.81 12.48 -6.00
CA PRO A 110 -5.14 13.78 -6.18
C PRO A 110 -4.70 14.40 -4.85
N GLU A 111 -5.52 14.25 -3.80
CA GLU A 111 -5.25 14.75 -2.45
C GLU A 111 -4.02 14.11 -1.78
N ALA A 112 -3.56 12.95 -2.25
CA ALA A 112 -2.38 12.28 -1.71
C ALA A 112 -1.06 12.93 -2.14
N PHE A 113 -1.10 13.85 -3.11
CA PHE A 113 0.05 14.51 -3.71
C PHE A 113 0.10 16.02 -3.43
N GLU A 114 -0.84 16.51 -2.64
CA GLU A 114 -0.84 17.88 -2.13
C GLU A 114 0.04 17.96 -0.88
N ASP A 115 0.77 19.08 -0.74
CA ASP A 115 1.67 19.36 0.38
C ASP A 115 0.92 19.46 1.72
#